data_AF-A0A955KME0-F1
#
_entry.id   AF-A0A955KME0-F1
#
_cell.length_a   1.000
_cell.length_b   1.000
_cell.length_c   1.000
_cell.angle_alpha   90.00
_cell.angle_beta   90.00
_cell.angle_gamma   90.00
#
_symmetry.space_group_name_H-M   'P 1'
#
loop_
_entity.id
_entity.type
_entity.pdbx_description
1 polymer ?
#
loop_
_entity_poly.entity_id
_entity_poly.type
_entity_poly.pdbx_seq_one_letter_code
_entity_poly.pdbx_strand_id
1 'polypeptide(L)'
;TELITNFGSIEKIYKTLEGKNGEQKFLDAGIKPRIIKLLQEGKEDAEFSKMLATIRVDALESFTVEDTEWKVNGQIEDILTLFSEFGFRNMGDRVKRLFDVELIDTAVLASEVSERDLEEARILLWLLESERTNASYDDIIEYGRAFLNTDTFVGTKAALEEKVKTEGLWKLYETTELPLIDVLQDMKAIGIKLDVPYLEKLSKTLHKEIASLEKSIYKHAGGEFNINSPKQLGDVLFDTLELKPKNAKKTAGGQRSTKESELQKMKDDHPIIADILRYRELQKLVSTYIDALPKEVGDDGRVHSTLIQTGAATGRMASKDPNLQNIPVRSEEGRAIRGAFIASDGYELVAIDYSQIELRIAAMLSEDPALVDIFKRGEDVHTGVAVRVFKVDANEVTPNMRRKAKVINFGILYGMGVNALRQNLQEGQEEEVPRAEAQEFLNAYFNTFTRLAEYLEETKSYAAKHGYTETMFGRRRKFAGITSSVPFIRAQAERMAINAPIQGTEGDILRIAQLNIYNWIKAETLENDVRMLLQVHDELVFEIKKDKLKTAIPKLVDIMTSVFEGKEKHGVPVEVEVKVGKNWLEMEKQDSLK
;
A
#
# COMPACT_ATOMS: atom_id res chain seq x y z
N THR A 1 -10.68 -0.50 55.99
CA THR A 1 -10.65 -1.89 56.51
C THR A 1 -10.99 -1.86 57.98
N GLU A 2 -11.53 -2.95 58.54
CA GLU A 2 -11.87 -3.04 59.98
C GLU A 2 -10.69 -2.65 60.89
N LEU A 3 -9.45 -2.97 60.47
CA LEU A 3 -8.22 -2.55 61.14
C LEU A 3 -8.02 -1.03 61.18
N ILE A 4 -8.17 -0.34 60.04
CA ILE A 4 -8.01 1.12 59.97
C ILE A 4 -9.16 1.83 60.70
N THR A 5 -10.37 1.29 60.60
CA THR A 5 -11.55 1.85 61.28
C THR A 5 -11.44 1.73 62.80
N ASN A 6 -10.95 0.61 63.32
CA ASN A 6 -10.85 0.36 64.77
C ASN A 6 -9.58 0.96 65.40
N PHE A 7 -8.47 1.03 64.67
CA PHE A 7 -7.16 1.37 65.23
C PHE A 7 -6.46 2.57 64.57
N GLY A 8 -7.00 3.10 63.48
CA GLY A 8 -6.49 4.30 62.80
C GLY A 8 -5.34 4.03 61.83
N SER A 9 -4.28 4.83 61.90
CA SER A 9 -3.15 4.72 60.99
C SER A 9 -2.34 3.44 61.22
N ILE A 10 -1.53 3.06 60.24
CA ILE A 10 -0.65 1.89 60.30
C ILE A 10 0.25 1.94 61.55
N GLU A 11 0.78 3.12 61.89
CA GLU A 11 1.59 3.33 63.10
C GLU A 11 0.79 3.07 64.37
N LYS A 12 -0.49 3.49 64.41
CA LYS A 12 -1.36 3.27 65.57
C LYS A 12 -1.76 1.79 65.69
N ILE A 13 -1.97 1.11 64.56
CA ILE A 13 -2.20 -0.34 64.52
C ILE A 13 -1.02 -1.08 65.16
N TYR A 14 0.20 -0.85 64.68
CA TYR A 14 1.39 -1.53 65.21
C TYR A 14 1.73 -1.13 66.64
N LYS A 15 1.59 0.16 66.99
CA LYS A 15 1.79 0.64 68.37
C LYS A 15 0.79 0.03 69.35
N THR A 16 -0.44 -0.24 68.93
CA THR A 16 -1.46 -0.89 69.77
C THR A 16 -1.16 -2.39 69.92
N LEU A 17 -0.69 -3.03 68.85
CA LEU A 17 -0.33 -4.44 68.82
C LEU A 17 0.89 -4.75 69.70
N GLU A 18 1.88 -3.87 69.73
CA GLU A 18 3.10 -3.98 70.56
C GLU A 18 2.91 -3.54 72.02
N GLY A 19 1.76 -2.92 72.33
CA GLY A 19 1.43 -2.45 73.68
C GLY A 19 1.01 -3.56 74.64
N LYS A 20 0.85 -3.22 75.93
CA LYS A 20 0.33 -4.17 76.94
C LYS A 20 -1.04 -4.72 76.52
N ASN A 21 -1.14 -6.05 76.51
CA ASN A 21 -2.31 -6.83 76.08
C ASN A 21 -2.74 -6.51 74.63
N GLY A 22 -1.80 -6.19 73.75
CA GLY A 22 -2.06 -5.80 72.35
C GLY A 22 -2.88 -6.83 71.59
N GLU A 23 -2.47 -8.11 71.57
CA GLU A 23 -3.23 -9.17 70.90
C GLU A 23 -4.68 -9.29 71.40
N GLN A 24 -4.89 -9.19 72.72
CA GLN A 24 -6.23 -9.27 73.31
C GLN A 24 -7.13 -8.13 72.83
N LYS A 25 -6.59 -6.89 72.72
CA LYS A 25 -7.34 -5.74 72.20
C LYS A 25 -7.79 -5.93 70.75
N PHE A 26 -7.01 -6.64 69.94
CA PHE A 26 -7.38 -6.95 68.56
C PHE A 26 -8.44 -8.06 68.50
N LEU A 27 -8.33 -9.09 69.37
CA LEU A 27 -9.36 -10.13 69.51
C LEU A 27 -10.70 -9.55 69.99
N ASP A 28 -10.67 -8.65 70.97
CA ASP A 28 -11.86 -7.96 71.52
C ASP A 28 -12.54 -7.07 70.47
N ALA A 29 -11.76 -6.51 69.53
CA ALA A 29 -12.25 -5.76 68.38
C ALA A 29 -12.74 -6.65 67.21
N GLY A 30 -12.82 -7.97 67.41
CA GLY A 30 -13.30 -8.93 66.42
C GLY A 30 -12.28 -9.34 65.35
N ILE A 31 -11.01 -8.97 65.49
CA ILE A 31 -9.97 -9.31 64.52
C ILE A 31 -9.53 -10.77 64.72
N LYS A 32 -9.59 -11.57 63.65
CA LYS A 32 -9.26 -13.00 63.70
C LYS A 32 -7.78 -13.23 64.05
N PRO A 33 -7.44 -14.26 64.85
CA PRO A 33 -6.05 -14.58 65.23
C PRO A 33 -5.07 -14.69 64.06
N ARG A 34 -5.54 -15.22 62.92
CA ARG A 34 -4.74 -15.31 61.69
C ARG A 34 -4.32 -13.94 61.16
N ILE A 35 -5.19 -12.94 61.23
CA ILE A 35 -4.89 -11.57 60.77
C ILE A 35 -3.90 -10.89 61.71
N ILE A 36 -4.02 -11.15 63.02
CA ILE A 36 -3.06 -10.67 64.03
C ILE A 36 -1.66 -11.23 63.73
N LYS A 37 -1.56 -12.53 63.44
CA LYS A 37 -0.30 -13.17 63.06
C LYS A 37 0.30 -12.58 61.77
N LEU A 38 -0.52 -12.30 60.76
CA LEU A 38 -0.07 -11.65 59.53
C LEU A 38 0.42 -10.21 59.76
N LEU A 39 -0.19 -9.47 60.68
CA LEU A 39 0.31 -8.15 61.06
C LEU A 39 1.68 -8.27 61.74
N GLN A 40 1.85 -9.23 62.65
CA GLN A 40 3.14 -9.44 63.34
C GLN A 40 4.27 -9.83 62.38
N GLU A 41 3.99 -10.73 61.43
CA GLU A 41 4.98 -11.20 60.45
C GLU A 41 5.25 -10.16 59.34
N GLY A 42 4.24 -9.35 58.98
CA GLY A 42 4.29 -8.41 57.85
C GLY A 42 4.55 -6.94 58.22
N LYS A 43 5.07 -6.66 59.43
CA LYS A 43 5.30 -5.28 59.89
C LYS A 43 6.25 -4.50 58.97
N GLU A 44 7.40 -5.08 58.66
CA GLU A 44 8.42 -4.44 57.81
C GLU A 44 7.86 -4.16 56.40
N ASP A 45 7.15 -5.12 55.82
CA ASP A 45 6.49 -4.97 54.51
C ASP A 45 5.43 -3.85 54.52
N ALA A 46 4.68 -3.71 55.61
CA ALA A 46 3.67 -2.67 55.76
C ALA A 46 4.29 -1.27 55.92
N GLU A 47 5.39 -1.16 56.69
CA GLU A 47 6.15 0.09 56.83
C GLU A 47 6.82 0.49 55.50
N PHE A 48 7.39 -0.48 54.78
CA PHE A 48 7.96 -0.27 53.45
C PHE A 48 6.89 0.13 52.43
N SER A 49 5.74 -0.53 52.42
CA SER A 49 4.61 -0.18 51.56
C SER A 49 4.09 1.24 51.84
N LYS A 50 4.05 1.64 53.12
CA LYS A 50 3.70 3.01 53.51
C LYS A 50 4.74 4.01 53.01
N MET A 51 6.03 3.70 53.12
CA MET A 51 7.10 4.55 52.59
C MET A 51 6.92 4.77 51.09
N LEU A 52 6.71 3.70 50.32
CA LEU A 52 6.48 3.76 48.87
C LEU A 52 5.23 4.56 48.50
N ALA A 53 4.16 4.44 49.30
CA ALA A 53 2.89 5.13 49.07
C ALA A 53 2.87 6.57 49.62
N THR A 54 3.87 7.00 50.39
CA THR A 54 3.89 8.34 50.98
C THR A 54 4.29 9.36 49.91
N ILE A 55 3.34 10.22 49.52
CA ILE A 55 3.61 11.33 48.62
C ILE A 55 4.49 12.34 49.35
N ARG A 56 5.70 12.57 48.82
CA ARG A 56 6.59 13.63 49.27
C ARG A 56 6.12 14.98 48.74
N VAL A 57 5.59 15.81 49.64
CA VAL A 57 5.07 17.15 49.31
C VAL A 57 6.15 18.24 49.38
N ASP A 58 7.36 17.87 49.76
CA ASP A 58 8.55 18.73 49.91
C ASP A 58 9.54 18.60 48.75
N ALA A 59 9.13 18.00 47.63
CA ALA A 59 10.01 17.67 46.51
C ALA A 59 10.42 18.88 45.65
N LEU A 60 9.70 19.99 45.71
CA LEU A 60 9.95 21.19 44.90
C LEU A 60 10.18 22.38 45.83
N GLU A 61 11.41 22.90 45.88
CA GLU A 61 11.78 24.04 46.74
C GLU A 61 11.29 25.39 46.19
N SER A 62 10.99 25.48 44.89
CA SER A 62 10.71 26.76 44.20
C SER A 62 9.66 26.64 43.10
N PHE A 63 8.55 25.96 43.35
CA PHE A 63 7.46 25.83 42.39
C PHE A 63 6.26 26.68 42.84
N THR A 64 5.78 27.58 41.98
CA THR A 64 4.56 28.36 42.21
C THR A 64 3.52 27.98 41.16
N VAL A 65 2.23 27.99 41.52
CA VAL A 65 1.15 27.59 40.59
C VAL A 65 1.06 28.59 39.42
N GLU A 66 1.46 29.83 39.66
CA GLU A 66 1.58 30.90 38.68
C GLU A 66 2.56 30.55 37.55
N ASP A 67 3.57 29.70 37.80
CA ASP A 67 4.47 29.18 36.77
C ASP A 67 3.81 28.18 35.81
N THR A 68 2.61 27.68 36.16
CA THR A 68 1.85 26.71 35.36
C THR A 68 0.81 27.33 34.44
N GLU A 69 0.68 28.66 34.43
CA GLU A 69 -0.24 29.32 33.50
C GLU A 69 0.17 29.03 32.06
N TRP A 70 -0.78 28.47 31.30
CA TRP A 70 -0.59 28.17 29.90
C TRP A 70 -0.37 29.48 29.13
N LYS A 71 0.87 29.70 28.67
CA LYS A 71 1.22 30.86 27.85
C LYS A 71 0.74 30.60 26.41
N VAL A 72 -0.49 31.04 26.10
CA VAL A 72 -1.15 30.83 24.80
C VAL A 72 -0.39 31.47 23.63
N ASN A 73 0.48 32.45 23.89
CA ASN A 73 1.04 33.34 22.85
C ASN A 73 2.43 32.98 22.31
N GLY A 74 3.01 31.82 22.65
CA GLY A 74 4.36 31.51 22.21
C GLY A 74 4.37 30.32 21.27
N GLN A 75 4.80 30.52 20.03
CA GLN A 75 5.40 29.47 19.18
C GLN A 75 4.44 28.58 18.38
N ILE A 76 3.30 29.10 17.91
CA ILE A 76 2.46 28.33 16.96
C ILE A 76 3.26 27.95 15.70
N GLU A 77 4.09 28.87 15.21
CA GLU A 77 4.99 28.59 14.08
C GLU A 77 6.00 27.48 14.40
N ASP A 78 6.59 27.47 15.59
CA ASP A 78 7.54 26.40 15.95
C ASP A 78 6.79 25.06 16.13
N ILE A 79 5.56 25.06 16.65
CA ILE A 79 4.73 23.85 16.74
C ILE A 79 4.39 23.32 15.34
N LEU A 80 3.98 24.20 14.42
CA LEU A 80 3.66 23.81 13.05
C LEU A 80 4.91 23.31 12.30
N THR A 81 6.05 23.96 12.50
CA THR A 81 7.35 23.53 11.95
C THR A 81 7.71 22.15 12.48
N LEU A 82 7.62 21.94 13.80
CA LEU A 82 7.88 20.65 14.44
C LEU A 82 6.94 19.55 13.92
N PHE A 83 5.66 19.88 13.70
CA PHE A 83 4.70 18.94 13.14
C PHE A 83 5.02 18.58 11.70
N SER A 84 5.47 19.54 10.89
CA SER A 84 5.95 19.28 9.52
C SER A 84 7.20 18.38 9.53
N GLU A 85 8.16 18.68 10.40
CA GLU A 85 9.39 17.91 10.60
C GLU A 85 9.11 16.45 10.95
N PHE A 86 8.15 16.22 11.85
CA PHE A 86 7.74 14.87 12.25
C PHE A 86 6.66 14.25 11.34
N GLY A 87 6.20 14.95 10.31
CA GLY A 87 5.20 14.45 9.37
C GLY A 87 3.79 14.32 9.95
N PHE A 88 3.45 15.10 10.97
CA PHE A 88 2.11 15.17 11.58
C PHE A 88 1.14 16.05 10.76
N ARG A 89 0.95 15.69 9.48
CA ARG A 89 0.18 16.45 8.47
C ARG A 89 -1.22 16.87 8.95
N ASN A 90 -1.94 15.97 9.62
CA ASN A 90 -3.32 16.23 10.07
C ASN A 90 -3.42 16.99 11.40
N MET A 91 -2.31 17.15 12.13
CA MET A 91 -2.33 17.81 13.44
C MET A 91 -2.14 19.32 13.32
N GLY A 92 -1.51 19.80 12.23
CA GLY A 92 -1.35 21.23 11.97
C GLY A 92 -2.68 21.98 11.98
N ASP A 93 -3.67 21.51 11.24
CA ASP A 93 -5.00 22.13 11.19
C ASP A 93 -5.74 22.11 12.53
N ARG A 94 -5.49 21.09 13.36
CA ARG A 94 -6.07 21.01 14.70
C ARG A 94 -5.47 22.07 15.61
N VAL A 95 -4.17 22.33 15.49
CA VAL A 95 -3.48 23.40 16.24
C VAL A 95 -3.95 24.77 15.77
N LYS A 96 -3.98 25.03 14.45
CA LYS A 96 -4.46 26.31 13.91
C LYS A 96 -5.88 26.65 14.39
N ARG A 97 -6.80 25.66 14.37
CA ARG A 97 -8.17 25.79 14.92
C ARG A 97 -8.21 25.98 16.44
N LEU A 98 -7.33 25.33 17.19
CA LEU A 98 -7.30 25.44 18.65
C LEU A 98 -6.90 26.84 19.11
N PHE A 99 -6.05 27.51 18.34
CA PHE A 99 -5.49 28.82 18.67
C PHE A 99 -6.10 29.99 17.90
N ASP A 100 -7.18 29.76 17.14
CA ASP A 100 -7.91 30.80 16.39
C ASP A 100 -6.99 31.66 15.50
N VAL A 101 -5.93 31.04 14.98
CA VAL A 101 -5.03 31.72 14.02
C VAL A 101 -5.82 31.94 12.75
N GLU A 102 -5.90 33.19 12.29
CA GLU A 102 -6.42 33.52 10.96
C GLU A 102 -5.68 32.66 9.95
N LEU A 103 -6.37 31.63 9.46
CA LEU A 103 -5.91 30.85 8.33
C LEU A 103 -5.89 31.84 7.18
N ILE A 104 -4.68 32.22 6.73
CA ILE A 104 -4.52 32.77 5.39
C ILE A 104 -5.33 31.87 4.47
N ASP A 105 -6.25 32.44 3.69
CA ASP A 105 -7.09 31.65 2.82
C ASP A 105 -6.21 31.03 1.72
N THR A 106 -5.72 29.84 2.00
CA THR A 106 -4.83 29.11 1.10
C THR A 106 -5.55 28.73 -0.17
N ALA A 107 -6.89 28.70 -0.19
CA ALA A 107 -7.66 28.50 -1.41
C ALA A 107 -7.55 29.70 -2.35
N VAL A 108 -7.54 30.93 -1.81
CA VAL A 108 -7.32 32.15 -2.61
C VAL A 108 -5.90 32.16 -3.19
N LEU A 109 -4.88 31.94 -2.35
CA LEU A 109 -3.49 31.90 -2.82
C LEU A 109 -3.21 30.73 -3.79
N ALA A 110 -3.82 29.57 -3.57
CA ALA A 110 -3.73 28.44 -4.48
C ALA A 110 -4.41 28.74 -5.81
N SER A 111 -5.50 29.50 -5.82
CA SER A 111 -6.21 29.90 -7.06
C SER A 111 -5.41 30.88 -7.93
N GLU A 112 -4.43 31.58 -7.35
CA GLU A 112 -3.51 32.45 -8.08
C GLU A 112 -2.37 31.68 -8.77
N VAL A 113 -2.15 30.42 -8.40
CA VAL A 113 -1.12 29.54 -8.98
C VAL A 113 -1.73 28.71 -10.10
N SER A 114 -1.05 28.66 -11.25
CA SER A 114 -1.50 27.84 -12.37
C SER A 114 -1.46 26.35 -12.00
N GLU A 115 -2.40 25.56 -12.51
CA GLU A 115 -2.42 24.10 -12.27
C GLU A 115 -1.10 23.45 -12.70
N ARG A 116 -0.53 23.93 -13.83
CA ARG A 116 0.77 23.48 -14.34
C ARG A 116 1.90 23.74 -13.36
N ASP A 117 1.99 24.94 -12.80
CA ASP A 117 3.04 25.28 -11.82
C ASP A 117 2.93 24.41 -10.57
N LEU A 118 1.70 24.16 -10.11
CA LEU A 118 1.44 23.29 -8.97
C LEU A 118 1.87 21.84 -9.25
N GLU A 119 1.59 21.32 -10.45
CA GLU A 119 2.05 19.99 -10.88
C GLU A 119 3.57 19.89 -10.92
N GLU A 120 4.25 20.89 -11.48
CA GLU A 120 5.72 20.96 -11.53
C GLU A 120 6.32 20.96 -10.12
N ALA A 121 5.84 21.83 -9.22
CA ALA A 121 6.30 21.88 -7.84
C ALA A 121 6.03 20.57 -7.08
N ARG A 122 4.88 19.93 -7.32
CA ARG A 122 4.53 18.62 -6.76
C ARG A 122 5.49 17.53 -7.21
N ILE A 123 5.88 17.51 -8.48
CA ILE A 123 6.86 16.55 -9.02
C ILE A 123 8.24 16.80 -8.42
N LEU A 124 8.69 18.05 -8.35
CA LEU A 124 9.98 18.40 -7.74
C LEU A 124 10.06 17.94 -6.28
N LEU A 125 9.02 18.22 -5.49
CA LEU A 125 8.93 17.77 -4.11
C LEU A 125 8.93 16.24 -4.02
N TRP A 126 8.17 15.57 -4.88
CA TRP A 126 8.08 14.10 -4.87
C TRP A 126 9.39 13.41 -5.27
N LEU A 127 10.16 13.98 -6.21
CA LEU A 127 11.50 13.46 -6.55
C LEU A 127 12.47 13.52 -5.37
N LEU A 128 12.34 14.53 -4.52
CA LEU A 128 13.15 14.68 -3.30
C LEU A 128 12.61 13.82 -2.15
N GLU A 129 11.29 13.74 -2.01
CA GLU A 129 10.59 13.11 -0.89
C GLU A 129 9.44 12.22 -1.38
N SER A 130 9.77 11.07 -1.95
CA SER A 130 8.83 10.12 -2.59
C SER A 130 7.62 9.69 -1.73
N GLU A 131 7.70 9.76 -0.40
CA GLU A 131 6.60 9.43 0.53
C GLU A 131 5.56 10.57 0.66
N ARG A 132 5.87 11.77 0.15
CA ARG A 132 4.93 12.90 -0.01
C ARG A 132 4.20 12.77 -1.35
N THR A 133 3.37 11.74 -1.46
CA THR A 133 2.56 11.47 -2.65
C THR A 133 1.45 12.50 -2.82
N ASN A 134 1.16 12.88 -4.07
CA ASN A 134 0.09 13.82 -4.45
C ASN A 134 0.02 15.10 -3.58
N ALA A 135 1.16 15.73 -3.30
CA ALA A 135 1.24 16.90 -2.43
C ALA A 135 0.30 18.03 -2.88
N SER A 136 -0.48 18.56 -1.93
CA SER A 136 -1.31 19.75 -2.13
C SER A 136 -0.47 21.03 -2.13
N TYR A 137 -1.09 22.16 -2.47
CA TYR A 137 -0.45 23.47 -2.34
C TYR A 137 0.07 23.69 -0.90
N ASP A 138 -0.75 23.36 0.09
CA ASP A 138 -0.40 23.51 1.51
C ASP A 138 0.78 22.63 1.91
N ASP A 139 0.82 21.37 1.45
CA ASP A 139 1.95 20.48 1.69
C ASP A 139 3.27 21.05 1.12
N ILE A 140 3.21 21.70 -0.05
CA ILE A 140 4.37 22.31 -0.71
C ILE A 140 4.85 23.51 0.10
N ILE A 141 3.95 24.43 0.48
CA ILE A 141 4.30 25.60 1.29
C ILE A 141 4.81 25.20 2.68
N GLU A 142 4.19 24.22 3.31
CA GLU A 142 4.62 23.69 4.61
C GLU A 142 6.04 23.09 4.52
N TYR A 143 6.35 22.38 3.43
CA TYR A 143 7.69 21.89 3.17
C TYR A 143 8.68 23.04 2.92
N GLY A 144 8.27 24.05 2.17
CA GLY A 144 9.06 25.27 1.93
C GLY A 144 9.49 25.94 3.23
N ARG A 145 8.55 26.11 4.17
CA ARG A 145 8.80 26.75 5.46
C ARG A 145 9.73 25.91 6.33
N ALA A 146 9.43 24.61 6.45
CA ALA A 146 10.16 23.73 7.35
C ALA A 146 11.58 23.39 6.87
N PHE A 147 11.78 23.24 5.55
CA PHE A 147 13.03 22.67 5.03
C PHE A 147 13.80 23.57 4.06
N LEU A 148 13.17 24.63 3.53
CA LEU A 148 13.76 25.47 2.48
C LEU A 148 13.82 26.96 2.86
N ASN A 149 13.41 27.34 4.07
CA ASN A 149 13.40 28.72 4.57
C ASN A 149 12.64 29.70 3.65
N THR A 150 11.47 29.27 3.14
CA THR A 150 10.63 30.08 2.27
C THR A 150 9.15 29.84 2.57
N ASP A 151 8.34 30.89 2.47
CA ASP A 151 6.91 30.88 2.81
C ASP A 151 6.00 31.18 1.60
N THR A 152 6.59 31.41 0.42
CA THR A 152 5.88 31.66 -0.83
C THR A 152 5.98 30.48 -1.78
N PHE A 153 4.99 30.31 -2.65
CA PHE A 153 5.00 29.24 -3.65
C PHE A 153 6.18 29.38 -4.62
N VAL A 154 6.42 30.59 -5.14
CA VAL A 154 7.51 30.87 -6.09
C VAL A 154 8.87 30.59 -5.46
N GLY A 155 9.09 31.05 -4.22
CA GLY A 155 10.34 30.79 -3.49
C GLY A 155 10.53 29.29 -3.21
N THR A 156 9.45 28.60 -2.83
CA THR A 156 9.47 27.14 -2.61
C THR A 156 9.81 26.38 -3.88
N LYS A 157 9.15 26.68 -5.00
CA LYS A 157 9.42 26.04 -6.30
C LYS A 157 10.88 26.23 -6.72
N ALA A 158 11.40 27.46 -6.66
CA ALA A 158 12.79 27.74 -7.00
C ALA A 158 13.79 26.99 -6.10
N ALA A 159 13.54 26.93 -4.79
CA ALA A 159 14.38 26.19 -3.86
C ALA A 159 14.32 24.67 -4.09
N LEU A 160 13.14 24.14 -4.45
CA LEU A 160 12.99 22.74 -4.85
C LEU A 160 13.78 22.43 -6.13
N GLU A 161 13.74 23.29 -7.15
CA GLU A 161 14.52 23.14 -8.39
C GLU A 161 16.03 23.06 -8.11
N GLU A 162 16.56 23.98 -7.32
CA GLU A 162 17.98 23.97 -6.94
C GLU A 162 18.36 22.72 -6.15
N LYS A 163 17.47 22.25 -5.26
CA LYS A 163 17.69 21.01 -4.52
C LYS A 163 17.67 19.77 -5.43
N VAL A 164 16.76 19.71 -6.40
CA VAL A 164 16.70 18.65 -7.41
C VAL A 164 17.97 18.64 -8.29
N LYS A 165 18.50 19.81 -8.66
CA LYS A 165 19.78 19.93 -9.38
C LYS A 165 20.96 19.45 -8.56
N THR A 166 21.09 19.93 -7.32
CA THR A 166 22.21 19.56 -6.44
C THR A 166 22.20 18.08 -6.05
N GLU A 167 21.02 17.47 -5.95
CA GLU A 167 20.87 16.03 -5.72
C GLU A 167 21.07 15.17 -7.00
N GLY A 168 21.26 15.77 -8.18
CA GLY A 168 21.50 15.06 -9.44
C GLY A 168 20.24 14.49 -10.11
N LEU A 169 19.06 14.91 -9.68
CA LEU A 169 17.76 14.43 -10.16
C LEU A 169 17.20 15.29 -11.31
N TRP A 170 17.84 16.41 -11.64
CA TRP A 170 17.37 17.35 -12.66
C TRP A 170 17.17 16.70 -14.03
N LYS A 171 18.10 15.84 -14.47
CA LYS A 171 17.96 15.15 -15.75
C LYS A 171 16.68 14.31 -15.80
N LEU A 172 16.38 13.57 -14.74
CA LEU A 172 15.16 12.76 -14.66
C LEU A 172 13.91 13.65 -14.68
N TYR A 173 13.93 14.77 -13.95
CA TYR A 173 12.86 15.76 -13.97
C TYR A 173 12.63 16.32 -15.38
N GLU A 174 13.65 16.87 -16.00
CA GLU A 174 13.57 17.58 -17.28
C GLU A 174 13.25 16.66 -18.45
N THR A 175 13.87 15.47 -18.53
CA THR A 175 13.71 14.59 -19.70
C THR A 175 12.55 13.61 -19.57
N THR A 176 12.04 13.39 -18.35
CA THR A 176 11.01 12.38 -18.10
C THR A 176 9.78 12.97 -17.42
N GLU A 177 9.91 13.52 -16.21
CA GLU A 177 8.72 13.88 -15.45
C GLU A 177 7.99 15.11 -16.00
N LEU A 178 8.72 16.17 -16.36
CA LEU A 178 8.15 17.41 -16.86
C LEU A 178 7.36 17.22 -18.18
N PRO A 179 7.92 16.58 -19.24
CA PRO A 179 7.17 16.36 -20.47
C PRO A 179 6.04 15.33 -20.31
N LEU A 180 6.09 14.46 -19.30
CA LEU A 180 5.05 13.46 -19.09
C LEU A 180 3.72 14.11 -18.70
N ILE A 181 3.73 15.30 -18.10
CA ILE A 181 2.51 16.04 -17.78
C ILE A 181 1.63 16.20 -19.02
N ASP A 182 2.23 16.57 -20.17
CA ASP A 182 1.48 16.76 -21.42
C ASP A 182 0.87 15.44 -21.93
N VAL A 183 1.61 14.34 -21.77
CA VAL A 183 1.12 12.99 -22.13
C VAL A 183 -0.10 12.63 -21.29
N LEU A 184 -0.05 12.84 -19.98
CA LEU A 184 -1.14 12.50 -19.06
C LEU A 184 -2.36 13.40 -19.28
N GLN A 185 -2.15 14.68 -19.61
CA GLN A 185 -3.22 15.61 -19.97
C GLN A 185 -3.91 15.18 -21.26
N ASP A 186 -3.16 14.80 -22.30
CA ASP A 186 -3.74 14.27 -23.55
C ASP A 186 -4.49 12.95 -23.32
N MET A 187 -3.94 12.02 -22.55
CA MET A 187 -4.63 10.76 -22.19
C MET A 187 -5.96 11.04 -21.46
N LYS A 188 -5.95 11.94 -20.48
CA LYS A 188 -7.15 12.35 -19.74
C LYS A 188 -8.17 13.00 -20.67
N ALA A 189 -7.75 13.92 -21.54
CA ALA A 189 -8.61 14.60 -22.49
C ALA A 189 -9.26 13.63 -23.48
N ILE A 190 -8.53 12.61 -23.93
CA ILE A 190 -9.06 11.56 -24.81
C ILE A 190 -10.08 10.69 -24.06
N GLY A 191 -9.78 10.20 -22.86
CA GLY A 191 -10.65 9.31 -22.09
C GLY A 191 -10.95 7.96 -22.79
N ILE A 192 -11.71 7.07 -22.15
CA ILE A 192 -12.12 5.77 -22.72
C ILE A 192 -13.64 5.69 -22.87
N LYS A 193 -14.13 5.20 -24.02
CA LYS A 193 -15.58 5.09 -24.29
C LYS A 193 -16.22 3.99 -23.43
N LEU A 194 -17.40 4.29 -22.88
CA LEU A 194 -18.14 3.38 -22.01
C LEU A 194 -19.52 3.01 -22.61
N ASP A 195 -19.81 1.72 -22.66
CA ASP A 195 -21.14 1.19 -22.98
C ASP A 195 -22.04 1.22 -21.73
N VAL A 196 -22.72 2.35 -21.55
CA VAL A 196 -23.67 2.56 -20.44
C VAL A 196 -24.85 1.55 -20.49
N PRO A 197 -25.52 1.30 -21.64
CA PRO A 197 -26.57 0.29 -21.73
C PRO A 197 -26.12 -1.12 -21.29
N TYR A 198 -24.89 -1.52 -21.61
CA TYR A 198 -24.32 -2.78 -21.14
C TYR A 198 -24.22 -2.82 -19.61
N LEU A 199 -23.71 -1.77 -18.97
CA LEU A 199 -23.62 -1.69 -17.50
C LEU A 199 -24.98 -1.68 -16.83
N GLU A 200 -25.98 -0.99 -17.38
CA GLU A 200 -27.34 -1.00 -16.83
C GLU A 200 -27.97 -2.41 -16.84
N LYS A 201 -27.70 -3.18 -17.90
CA LYS A 201 -28.15 -4.57 -17.99
C LYS A 201 -27.43 -5.46 -16.96
N LEU A 202 -26.12 -5.26 -16.79
CA LEU A 202 -25.33 -5.98 -15.79
C LEU A 202 -25.80 -5.63 -14.37
N SER A 203 -26.04 -4.35 -14.09
CA SER A 203 -26.60 -3.84 -12.83
C SER A 203 -27.90 -4.57 -12.46
N LYS A 204 -28.87 -4.64 -13.37
CA LYS A 204 -30.14 -5.35 -13.15
C LYS A 204 -29.97 -6.83 -12.83
N THR A 205 -28.94 -7.47 -13.38
CA THR A 205 -28.66 -8.90 -13.17
C THR A 205 -28.06 -9.12 -11.78
N LEU A 206 -27.04 -8.35 -11.42
CA LEU A 206 -26.35 -8.50 -10.14
C LEU A 206 -27.20 -8.03 -8.96
N HIS A 207 -28.01 -6.97 -9.11
CA HIS A 207 -28.96 -6.56 -8.06
C HIS A 207 -29.99 -7.66 -7.74
N LYS A 208 -30.40 -8.47 -8.73
CA LYS A 208 -31.27 -9.63 -8.47
C LYS A 208 -30.57 -10.73 -7.68
N GLU A 209 -29.30 -10.99 -7.97
CA GLU A 209 -28.49 -11.97 -7.24
C GLU A 209 -28.23 -11.50 -5.80
N ILE A 210 -27.87 -10.22 -5.61
CA ILE A 210 -27.70 -9.59 -4.30
C ILE A 210 -28.98 -9.72 -3.47
N ALA A 211 -30.14 -9.40 -4.04
CA ALA A 211 -31.43 -9.54 -3.34
C ALA A 211 -31.78 -11.01 -2.99
N SER A 212 -31.31 -11.97 -3.79
CA SER A 212 -31.47 -13.39 -3.48
C SER A 212 -30.55 -13.83 -2.32
N LEU A 213 -29.29 -13.39 -2.34
CA LEU A 213 -28.31 -13.66 -1.29
C LEU A 213 -28.74 -13.03 0.03
N GLU A 214 -29.24 -11.79 0.01
CA GLU A 214 -29.77 -11.10 1.19
C GLU A 214 -30.89 -11.90 1.86
N LYS A 215 -31.85 -12.40 1.08
CA LYS A 215 -32.92 -13.28 1.60
C LYS A 215 -32.38 -14.58 2.17
N SER A 216 -31.35 -15.17 1.54
CA SER A 216 -30.70 -16.38 2.04
C SER A 216 -30.00 -16.13 3.39
N ILE A 217 -29.25 -15.02 3.48
CA ILE A 217 -28.55 -14.59 4.68
C ILE A 217 -29.54 -14.34 5.83
N TYR A 218 -30.65 -13.63 5.58
CA TYR A 218 -31.69 -13.40 6.59
C TYR A 218 -32.35 -14.69 7.06
N LYS A 219 -32.60 -15.63 6.14
CA LYS A 219 -33.13 -16.95 6.49
C LYS A 219 -32.16 -17.72 7.39
N HIS A 220 -30.85 -17.69 7.09
CA HIS A 220 -29.83 -18.32 7.90
C HIS A 220 -29.61 -17.63 9.25
N ALA A 221 -29.72 -16.30 9.30
CA ALA A 221 -29.54 -15.51 10.51
C ALA A 221 -30.75 -15.53 11.47
N GLY A 222 -31.93 -15.93 10.98
CA GLY A 222 -33.17 -15.92 11.76
C GLY A 222 -33.79 -14.53 11.92
N GLY A 223 -33.38 -13.55 11.12
CA GLY A 223 -33.89 -12.18 11.17
C GLY A 223 -33.18 -11.24 10.20
N GLU A 224 -33.77 -10.08 9.98
CA GLU A 224 -33.19 -9.01 9.16
C GLU A 224 -32.20 -8.17 9.96
N PHE A 225 -31.10 -7.79 9.32
CA PHE A 225 -30.08 -6.91 9.89
C PHE A 225 -29.28 -6.26 8.75
N ASN A 226 -28.44 -5.28 9.09
CA ASN A 226 -27.55 -4.66 8.12
C ASN A 226 -26.31 -5.54 7.87
N ILE A 227 -26.31 -6.30 6.78
CA ILE A 227 -25.22 -7.19 6.34
C ILE A 227 -23.90 -6.41 6.11
N ASN A 228 -24.01 -5.14 5.72
CA ASN A 228 -22.85 -4.26 5.49
C ASN A 228 -22.24 -3.73 6.79
N SER A 229 -22.92 -3.83 7.93
CA SER A 229 -22.38 -3.41 9.24
C SER A 229 -21.54 -4.53 9.86
N PRO A 230 -20.21 -4.37 9.98
CA PRO A 230 -19.35 -5.41 10.56
C PRO A 230 -19.73 -5.77 12.00
N LYS A 231 -20.28 -4.80 12.74
CA LYS A 231 -20.76 -5.01 14.11
C LYS A 231 -21.98 -5.92 14.13
N GLN A 232 -23.04 -5.55 13.42
CA GLN A 232 -24.27 -6.36 13.41
C GLN A 232 -24.01 -7.75 12.82
N LEU A 233 -23.20 -7.84 11.76
CA LEU A 233 -22.80 -9.13 11.22
C LEU A 233 -22.00 -9.96 12.23
N GLY A 234 -21.09 -9.34 12.98
CA GLY A 234 -20.33 -10.03 14.02
C GLY A 234 -21.24 -10.57 15.13
N ASP A 235 -22.23 -9.80 15.56
CA ASP A 235 -23.19 -10.21 16.59
C ASP A 235 -24.03 -11.41 16.08
N VAL A 236 -24.49 -11.39 14.82
CA VAL A 236 -25.21 -12.51 14.22
C VAL A 236 -24.32 -13.76 14.11
N LEU A 237 -23.14 -13.64 13.51
CA LEU A 237 -22.28 -14.80 13.25
C LEU A 237 -21.76 -15.45 14.53
N PHE A 238 -21.37 -14.65 15.52
CA PHE A 238 -20.61 -15.15 16.66
C PHE A 238 -21.42 -15.26 17.95
N ASP A 239 -22.51 -14.50 18.10
CA ASP A 239 -23.36 -14.56 19.29
C ASP A 239 -24.69 -15.25 19.01
N THR A 240 -25.30 -15.04 17.85
CA THR A 240 -26.58 -15.69 17.49
C THR A 240 -26.35 -17.10 16.94
N LEU A 241 -25.44 -17.26 15.98
CA LEU A 241 -25.10 -18.56 15.37
C LEU A 241 -23.97 -19.29 16.10
N GLU A 242 -23.38 -18.66 17.12
CA GLU A 242 -22.30 -19.19 17.94
C GLU A 242 -21.11 -19.78 17.15
N LEU A 243 -20.78 -19.23 15.98
CA LEU A 243 -19.64 -19.69 15.20
C LEU A 243 -18.34 -19.36 15.95
N LYS A 244 -17.46 -20.37 16.10
CA LYS A 244 -16.24 -20.29 16.92
C LYS A 244 -14.99 -20.46 16.05
N PRO A 245 -14.56 -19.41 15.32
CA PRO A 245 -13.29 -19.44 14.60
C PRO A 245 -12.11 -19.77 15.52
N LYS A 246 -11.30 -20.74 15.09
CA LYS A 246 -9.98 -20.96 15.69
C LYS A 246 -9.13 -19.71 15.50
N ASN A 247 -8.59 -19.15 16.59
CA ASN A 247 -7.69 -18.00 16.59
C ASN A 247 -8.26 -16.74 15.90
N ALA A 248 -9.54 -16.43 16.12
CA ALA A 248 -10.15 -15.23 15.56
C ALA A 248 -9.42 -13.95 15.96
N LYS A 249 -9.00 -13.17 14.97
CA LYS A 249 -8.43 -11.84 15.21
C LYS A 249 -9.52 -10.88 15.66
N LYS A 250 -9.16 -9.97 16.59
CA LYS A 250 -10.00 -8.86 17.02
C LYS A 250 -9.63 -7.59 16.26
N THR A 251 -10.61 -6.71 16.05
CA THR A 251 -10.39 -5.35 15.57
C THR A 251 -9.72 -4.50 16.65
N ALA A 252 -9.23 -3.32 16.30
CA ALA A 252 -8.67 -2.38 17.29
C ALA A 252 -9.68 -2.01 18.40
N GLY A 253 -10.98 -2.07 18.10
CA GLY A 253 -12.07 -1.89 19.06
C GLY A 253 -12.45 -3.16 19.86
N GLY A 254 -11.66 -4.23 19.77
CA GLY A 254 -11.87 -5.47 20.54
C GLY A 254 -12.95 -6.42 20.01
N GLN A 255 -13.69 -6.04 18.97
CA GLN A 255 -14.71 -6.88 18.35
C GLN A 255 -14.10 -8.00 17.51
N ARG A 256 -14.75 -9.17 17.43
CA ARG A 256 -14.33 -10.27 16.54
C ARG A 256 -14.40 -9.79 15.08
N SER A 257 -13.35 -10.03 14.31
CA SER A 257 -13.24 -9.50 12.95
C SER A 257 -14.08 -10.31 11.96
N THR A 258 -14.92 -9.62 11.18
CA THR A 258 -15.61 -10.19 10.02
C THR A 258 -14.88 -9.87 8.72
N LYS A 259 -13.55 -9.72 8.71
CA LYS A 259 -12.80 -9.49 7.46
C LYS A 259 -12.88 -10.73 6.57
N GLU A 260 -12.78 -10.55 5.26
CA GLU A 260 -12.78 -11.65 4.28
C GLU A 260 -11.79 -12.77 4.67
N SER A 261 -10.56 -12.41 5.03
CA SER A 261 -9.53 -13.35 5.46
C SER A 261 -9.88 -14.14 6.73
N GLU A 262 -10.75 -13.63 7.59
CA GLU A 262 -11.21 -14.31 8.80
C GLU A 262 -12.45 -15.16 8.52
N LEU A 263 -13.37 -14.66 7.69
CA LEU A 263 -14.54 -15.42 7.23
C LEU A 263 -14.13 -16.63 6.38
N GLN A 264 -13.07 -16.52 5.57
CA GLN A 264 -12.59 -17.63 4.74
C GLN A 264 -12.14 -18.84 5.58
N LYS A 265 -11.64 -18.63 6.81
CA LYS A 265 -11.22 -19.71 7.71
C LYS A 265 -12.36 -20.55 8.25
N MET A 266 -13.59 -20.03 8.20
CA MET A 266 -14.82 -20.65 8.71
C MET A 266 -15.83 -20.88 7.59
N LYS A 267 -15.38 -20.88 6.32
CA LYS A 267 -16.26 -21.00 5.16
C LYS A 267 -17.09 -22.30 5.20
N ASP A 268 -16.49 -23.37 5.72
CA ASP A 268 -17.12 -24.69 5.84
C ASP A 268 -17.92 -24.87 7.15
N ASP A 269 -17.83 -23.92 8.08
CA ASP A 269 -18.52 -24.00 9.38
C ASP A 269 -20.02 -23.75 9.23
N HIS A 270 -20.43 -22.88 8.28
CA HIS A 270 -21.85 -22.58 8.03
C HIS A 270 -22.11 -21.98 6.63
N PRO A 271 -23.18 -22.38 5.91
CA PRO A 271 -23.51 -21.87 4.56
C PRO A 271 -23.61 -20.34 4.46
N ILE A 272 -24.12 -19.69 5.51
CA ILE A 272 -24.23 -18.21 5.59
C ILE A 272 -22.91 -17.51 5.26
N ILE A 273 -21.76 -18.11 5.58
CA ILE A 273 -20.44 -17.50 5.35
C ILE A 273 -20.16 -17.37 3.86
N ALA A 274 -20.45 -18.40 3.08
CA ALA A 274 -20.30 -18.37 1.63
C ALA A 274 -21.22 -17.31 1.00
N ASP A 275 -22.48 -17.24 1.46
CA ASP A 275 -23.43 -16.22 0.99
C ASP A 275 -22.97 -14.80 1.33
N ILE A 276 -22.46 -14.56 2.54
CA ILE A 276 -21.93 -13.25 2.96
C ILE A 276 -20.72 -12.84 2.12
N LEU A 277 -19.79 -13.77 1.89
CA LEU A 277 -18.60 -13.50 1.08
C LEU A 277 -19.01 -13.09 -0.34
N ARG A 278 -19.93 -13.84 -0.94
CA ARG A 278 -20.46 -13.55 -2.28
C ARG A 278 -21.24 -12.23 -2.31
N TYR A 279 -22.10 -11.99 -1.33
CA TYR A 279 -22.87 -10.74 -1.20
C TYR A 279 -21.93 -9.54 -1.15
N ARG A 280 -20.87 -9.58 -0.32
CA ARG A 280 -19.91 -8.48 -0.19
C ARG A 280 -19.10 -8.25 -1.46
N GLU A 281 -18.71 -9.33 -2.15
CA GLU A 281 -18.04 -9.23 -3.44
C GLU A 281 -18.93 -8.46 -4.44
N LEU A 282 -20.16 -8.93 -4.65
CA LEU A 282 -21.09 -8.32 -5.60
C LEU A 282 -21.45 -6.88 -5.22
N GLN A 283 -21.72 -6.63 -3.93
CA GLN A 283 -22.05 -5.29 -3.46
C GLN A 283 -20.90 -4.31 -3.73
N LYS A 284 -19.65 -4.73 -3.55
CA LYS A 284 -18.47 -3.92 -3.89
C LYS A 284 -18.39 -3.67 -5.39
N LEU A 285 -18.57 -4.70 -6.23
CA LEU A 285 -18.54 -4.55 -7.68
C LEU A 285 -19.61 -3.57 -8.18
N VAL A 286 -20.83 -3.71 -7.67
CA VAL A 286 -21.98 -2.87 -8.04
C VAL A 286 -21.76 -1.43 -7.60
N SER A 287 -21.45 -1.23 -6.32
CA SER A 287 -21.35 0.11 -5.75
C SER A 287 -20.14 0.90 -6.27
N THR A 288 -19.00 0.25 -6.49
CA THR A 288 -17.76 0.91 -6.91
C THR A 288 -17.67 1.11 -8.42
N TYR A 289 -18.24 0.21 -9.23
CA TYR A 289 -18.05 0.25 -10.68
C TYR A 289 -19.36 0.35 -11.45
N ILE A 290 -20.28 -0.59 -11.25
CA ILE A 290 -21.43 -0.75 -12.17
C ILE A 290 -22.42 0.40 -12.06
N ASP A 291 -22.73 0.87 -10.85
CA ASP A 291 -23.67 1.97 -10.61
C ASP A 291 -22.97 3.35 -10.51
N ALA A 292 -21.63 3.34 -10.42
CA ALA A 292 -20.82 4.55 -10.29
C ALA A 292 -20.30 5.03 -11.65
N LEU A 293 -19.67 4.15 -12.44
CA LEU A 293 -19.04 4.52 -13.72
C LEU A 293 -19.98 5.22 -14.71
N PRO A 294 -21.27 4.83 -14.87
CA PRO A 294 -22.19 5.56 -15.74
C PRO A 294 -22.37 7.03 -15.39
N LYS A 295 -22.15 7.41 -14.12
CA LYS A 295 -22.26 8.80 -13.63
C LYS A 295 -20.98 9.61 -13.88
N GLU A 296 -19.88 8.94 -14.19
CA GLU A 296 -18.57 9.54 -14.49
C GLU A 296 -18.35 9.72 -16.00
N VAL A 297 -19.36 9.40 -16.82
CA VAL A 297 -19.32 9.56 -18.28
C VAL A 297 -19.54 11.03 -18.63
N GLY A 298 -18.61 11.61 -19.39
CA GLY A 298 -18.72 12.95 -19.94
C GLY A 298 -19.69 13.04 -21.12
N ASP A 299 -19.94 14.26 -21.60
CA ASP A 299 -20.85 14.53 -22.71
C ASP A 299 -20.43 13.86 -24.04
N ASP A 300 -19.16 13.49 -24.16
CA ASP A 300 -18.60 12.77 -25.30
C ASP A 300 -18.79 11.24 -25.23
N GLY A 301 -19.45 10.74 -24.17
CA GLY A 301 -19.67 9.32 -23.93
C GLY A 301 -18.44 8.58 -23.40
N ARG A 302 -17.45 9.30 -22.87
CA ARG A 302 -16.19 8.74 -22.37
C ARG A 302 -15.98 9.01 -20.89
N VAL A 303 -15.13 8.20 -20.27
CA VAL A 303 -14.69 8.34 -18.89
C VAL A 303 -13.27 8.90 -18.89
N HIS A 304 -13.06 10.01 -18.16
CA HIS A 304 -11.81 10.78 -18.16
C HIS A 304 -11.06 10.63 -16.83
N SER A 305 -10.47 9.46 -16.61
CA SER A 305 -9.66 9.18 -15.41
C SER A 305 -8.42 10.08 -15.35
N THR A 306 -8.14 10.62 -14.17
CA THR A 306 -6.91 11.39 -13.91
C THR A 306 -5.81 10.46 -13.41
N LEU A 307 -4.70 10.37 -14.15
CA LEU A 307 -3.48 9.69 -13.71
C LEU A 307 -2.63 10.63 -12.84
N ILE A 308 -2.38 10.22 -11.60
CA ILE A 308 -1.57 10.97 -10.64
C ILE A 308 -0.12 10.49 -10.75
N GLN A 309 0.70 11.31 -11.39
CA GLN A 309 2.13 11.05 -11.64
C GLN A 309 2.93 10.76 -10.37
N THR A 310 2.60 11.45 -9.27
CA THR A 310 3.20 11.31 -7.94
C THR A 310 2.36 10.46 -6.98
N GLY A 311 1.57 9.53 -7.53
CA GLY A 311 0.57 8.76 -6.79
C GLY A 311 1.12 7.71 -5.82
N ALA A 312 2.33 7.19 -6.05
CA ALA A 312 2.98 6.21 -5.17
C ALA A 312 4.46 6.53 -4.94
N ALA A 313 4.98 6.13 -3.78
CA ALA A 313 6.40 6.28 -3.45
C ALA A 313 7.33 5.40 -4.30
N THR A 314 6.79 4.37 -4.94
CA THR A 314 7.55 3.43 -5.78
C THR A 314 7.78 3.93 -7.19
N GLY A 315 7.29 5.12 -7.56
CA GLY A 315 7.27 5.54 -8.95
C GLY A 315 6.06 5.04 -9.73
N ARG A 316 5.19 4.17 -9.23
CA ARG A 316 3.94 3.88 -9.96
C ARG A 316 2.98 5.07 -9.91
N MET A 317 2.20 5.27 -10.98
CA MET A 317 1.11 6.25 -10.98
C MET A 317 -0.11 5.67 -10.27
N ALA A 318 -0.94 6.54 -9.72
CA ALA A 318 -2.28 6.18 -9.26
C ALA A 318 -3.33 6.71 -10.24
N SER A 319 -4.57 6.23 -10.15
CA SER A 319 -5.70 6.80 -10.90
C SER A 319 -6.82 7.23 -9.96
N LYS A 320 -7.50 8.33 -10.30
CA LYS A 320 -8.66 8.84 -9.60
C LYS A 320 -9.68 9.43 -10.57
N ASP A 321 -10.90 9.59 -10.08
CA ASP A 321 -12.00 10.29 -10.75
C ASP A 321 -12.29 9.76 -12.17
N PRO A 322 -12.61 8.45 -12.35
CA PRO A 322 -12.61 7.34 -11.39
C PRO A 322 -11.29 6.52 -11.41
N ASN A 323 -11.07 5.65 -10.42
CA ASN A 323 -9.89 4.78 -10.38
C ASN A 323 -10.02 3.57 -11.34
N LEU A 324 -9.49 3.72 -12.56
CA LEU A 324 -9.50 2.69 -13.59
C LEU A 324 -8.33 1.69 -13.53
N GLN A 325 -7.35 1.91 -12.66
CA GLN A 325 -6.26 0.94 -12.45
C GLN A 325 -6.73 -0.32 -11.71
N ASN A 326 -7.77 -0.19 -10.90
CA ASN A 326 -8.24 -1.28 -10.03
C ASN A 326 -9.49 -1.99 -10.58
N ILE A 327 -9.72 -1.99 -11.90
CA ILE A 327 -10.85 -2.73 -12.49
C ILE A 327 -10.65 -4.24 -12.26
N PRO A 328 -11.59 -4.94 -11.60
CA PRO A 328 -11.41 -6.34 -11.20
C PRO A 328 -11.20 -7.30 -12.38
N VAL A 329 -10.39 -8.34 -12.17
CA VAL A 329 -10.02 -9.33 -13.22
C VAL A 329 -10.23 -10.78 -12.84
N ARG A 330 -10.50 -11.07 -11.57
CA ARG A 330 -10.45 -12.44 -11.03
C ARG A 330 -11.79 -13.17 -11.15
N SER A 331 -12.88 -12.53 -10.73
CA SER A 331 -14.23 -13.10 -10.84
C SER A 331 -14.85 -12.87 -12.21
N GLU A 332 -15.82 -13.71 -12.55
CA GLU A 332 -16.55 -13.61 -13.82
C GLU A 332 -17.26 -12.25 -13.93
N GLU A 333 -17.92 -11.80 -12.86
CA GLU A 333 -18.63 -10.52 -12.81
C GLU A 333 -17.67 -9.34 -12.82
N GLY A 334 -16.52 -9.49 -12.13
CA GLY A 334 -15.44 -8.53 -12.17
C GLY A 334 -14.92 -8.33 -13.61
N ARG A 335 -14.67 -9.43 -14.32
CA ARG A 335 -14.27 -9.39 -15.74
C ARG A 335 -15.37 -8.83 -16.63
N ALA A 336 -16.65 -9.12 -16.35
CA ALA A 336 -17.77 -8.58 -17.13
C ALA A 336 -17.77 -7.04 -17.17
N ILE A 337 -17.36 -6.36 -16.08
CA ILE A 337 -17.23 -4.89 -16.06
C ILE A 337 -16.28 -4.39 -17.17
N ARG A 338 -15.21 -5.13 -17.49
CA ARG A 338 -14.29 -4.78 -18.59
C ARG A 338 -14.98 -4.76 -19.95
N GLY A 339 -16.06 -5.53 -20.12
CA GLY A 339 -16.85 -5.54 -21.35
C GLY A 339 -17.55 -4.21 -21.64
N ALA A 340 -17.72 -3.35 -20.64
CA ALA A 340 -18.28 -2.02 -20.79
C ALA A 340 -17.31 -1.02 -21.43
N PHE A 341 -16.00 -1.26 -21.36
CA PHE A 341 -14.99 -0.37 -21.94
C PHE A 341 -14.75 -0.77 -23.39
N ILE A 342 -15.16 0.09 -24.32
CA ILE A 342 -15.23 -0.22 -25.75
C ILE A 342 -14.38 0.73 -26.59
N ALA A 343 -14.00 0.27 -27.78
CA ALA A 343 -13.43 1.14 -28.80
C ALA A 343 -14.51 2.02 -29.45
N SER A 344 -14.08 3.17 -29.98
CA SER A 344 -14.86 4.01 -30.87
C SER A 344 -15.11 3.32 -32.22
N ASP A 345 -16.12 3.78 -32.95
CA ASP A 345 -16.46 3.21 -34.25
C ASP A 345 -15.29 3.39 -35.24
N GLY A 346 -14.89 2.30 -35.90
CA GLY A 346 -13.71 2.29 -36.78
C GLY A 346 -12.37 2.03 -36.08
N TYR A 347 -12.36 1.94 -34.75
CA TYR A 347 -11.18 1.63 -33.95
C TYR A 347 -11.28 0.22 -33.34
N GLU A 348 -10.17 -0.27 -32.82
CA GLU A 348 -10.06 -1.41 -31.91
C GLU A 348 -9.28 -0.97 -30.67
N LEU A 349 -9.57 -1.58 -29.53
CA LEU A 349 -8.72 -1.43 -28.36
C LEU A 349 -7.50 -2.33 -28.52
N VAL A 350 -6.34 -1.82 -28.14
CA VAL A 350 -5.07 -2.55 -28.16
C VAL A 350 -4.43 -2.42 -26.79
N ALA A 351 -4.17 -3.53 -26.12
CA ALA A 351 -3.43 -3.57 -24.87
C ALA A 351 -2.03 -4.14 -25.12
N ILE A 352 -1.00 -3.46 -24.62
CA ILE A 352 0.38 -3.91 -24.70
C ILE A 352 0.95 -3.96 -23.28
N ASP A 353 1.28 -5.17 -22.82
CA ASP A 353 1.67 -5.47 -21.44
C ASP A 353 3.10 -6.02 -21.38
N TYR A 354 3.93 -5.55 -20.46
CA TYR A 354 5.29 -6.08 -20.35
C TYR A 354 5.29 -7.48 -19.74
N SER A 355 5.94 -8.42 -20.42
CA SER A 355 5.96 -9.82 -20.00
C SER A 355 6.99 -10.06 -18.89
N GLN A 356 6.50 -10.26 -17.66
CA GLN A 356 7.31 -10.61 -16.46
C GLN A 356 8.43 -9.59 -16.16
N ILE A 357 8.12 -8.31 -16.33
CA ILE A 357 9.11 -7.24 -16.31
C ILE A 357 9.86 -7.09 -14.99
N GLU A 358 9.20 -7.28 -13.85
CA GLU A 358 9.85 -7.23 -12.53
C GLU A 358 11.00 -8.25 -12.43
N LEU A 359 10.82 -9.47 -12.96
CA LEU A 359 11.86 -10.50 -12.93
C LEU A 359 12.98 -10.23 -13.95
N ARG A 360 12.65 -9.63 -15.10
CA ARG A 360 13.66 -9.21 -16.08
C ARG A 360 14.52 -8.09 -15.51
N ILE A 361 13.91 -7.08 -14.89
CA ILE A 361 14.61 -6.01 -14.18
C ILE A 361 15.48 -6.57 -13.07
N ALA A 362 14.97 -7.53 -12.29
CA ALA A 362 15.77 -8.20 -11.26
C ALA A 362 17.01 -8.89 -11.86
N ALA A 363 16.86 -9.57 -12.99
CA ALA A 363 17.98 -10.19 -13.71
C ALA A 363 19.00 -9.16 -14.21
N MET A 364 18.53 -8.03 -14.75
CA MET A 364 19.37 -6.93 -15.24
C MET A 364 20.13 -6.23 -14.11
N LEU A 365 19.48 -6.00 -12.97
CA LEU A 365 20.04 -5.32 -11.81
C LEU A 365 21.00 -6.21 -11.03
N SER A 366 20.65 -7.48 -10.84
CA SER A 366 21.52 -8.41 -10.15
C SER A 366 22.67 -8.88 -11.02
N GLU A 367 22.48 -8.96 -12.34
CA GLU A 367 23.43 -9.57 -13.28
C GLU A 367 23.64 -11.06 -12.98
N ASP A 368 22.60 -11.74 -12.48
CA ASP A 368 22.72 -13.14 -12.09
C ASP A 368 22.80 -14.05 -13.32
N PRO A 369 23.90 -14.81 -13.52
CA PRO A 369 24.10 -15.55 -14.77
C PRO A 369 23.01 -16.58 -15.04
N ALA A 370 22.49 -17.24 -14.00
CA ALA A 370 21.47 -18.26 -14.14
C ALA A 370 20.11 -17.62 -14.50
N LEU A 371 19.78 -16.48 -13.89
CA LEU A 371 18.54 -15.77 -14.18
C LEU A 371 18.57 -15.08 -15.56
N VAL A 372 19.70 -14.48 -15.93
CA VAL A 372 19.92 -13.90 -17.27
C VAL A 372 19.82 -14.97 -18.36
N ASP A 373 20.42 -16.14 -18.15
CA ASP A 373 20.37 -17.26 -19.09
C ASP A 373 18.94 -17.79 -19.34
N ILE A 374 18.08 -17.84 -18.31
CA ILE A 374 16.66 -18.19 -18.46
C ILE A 374 15.99 -17.30 -19.51
N PHE A 375 16.16 -15.98 -19.37
CA PHE A 375 15.51 -15.02 -20.28
C PHE A 375 16.14 -15.04 -21.68
N LYS A 376 17.46 -15.19 -21.79
CA LYS A 376 18.15 -15.27 -23.09
C LYS A 376 17.72 -16.48 -23.92
N ARG A 377 17.29 -17.56 -23.27
CA ARG A 377 16.79 -18.77 -23.92
C ARG A 377 15.29 -18.72 -24.24
N GLY A 378 14.59 -17.65 -23.85
CA GLY A 378 13.14 -17.55 -24.00
C GLY A 378 12.38 -18.58 -23.16
N GLU A 379 12.96 -19.07 -22.06
CA GLU A 379 12.31 -20.01 -21.16
C GLU A 379 11.20 -19.31 -20.35
N ASP A 380 10.10 -20.00 -20.05
CA ASP A 380 9.15 -19.54 -19.02
C ASP A 380 9.90 -19.41 -17.69
N VAL A 381 9.99 -18.20 -17.14
CA VAL A 381 10.84 -17.91 -15.99
C VAL A 381 10.55 -18.80 -14.78
N HIS A 382 9.28 -19.14 -14.52
CA HIS A 382 8.92 -20.00 -13.40
C HIS A 382 9.37 -21.46 -13.63
N THR A 383 9.27 -21.95 -14.86
CA THR A 383 9.76 -23.27 -15.27
C THR A 383 11.29 -23.31 -15.24
N GLY A 384 11.96 -22.29 -15.79
CA GLY A 384 13.43 -22.19 -15.77
C GLY A 384 14.00 -22.12 -14.35
N VAL A 385 13.31 -21.44 -13.44
CA VAL A 385 13.64 -21.46 -11.99
C VAL A 385 13.40 -22.84 -11.40
N ALA A 386 12.29 -23.50 -11.70
CA ALA A 386 12.00 -24.84 -11.19
C ALA A 386 13.07 -25.86 -11.62
N VAL A 387 13.46 -25.87 -12.91
CA VAL A 387 14.54 -26.71 -13.45
C VAL A 387 15.82 -26.57 -12.62
N ARG A 388 16.26 -25.33 -12.39
CA ARG A 388 17.54 -25.07 -11.72
C ARG A 388 17.50 -25.32 -10.21
N VAL A 389 16.40 -24.96 -9.55
CA VAL A 389 16.24 -25.12 -8.09
C VAL A 389 15.97 -26.57 -7.70
N PHE A 390 15.10 -27.28 -8.42
CA PHE A 390 14.81 -28.70 -8.17
C PHE A 390 15.81 -29.65 -8.83
N LYS A 391 16.67 -29.16 -9.72
CA LYS A 391 17.67 -29.94 -10.46
C LYS A 391 17.06 -31.11 -11.25
N VAL A 392 15.99 -30.79 -11.98
CA VAL A 392 15.22 -31.71 -12.84
C VAL A 392 15.23 -31.21 -14.28
N ASP A 393 14.97 -32.09 -15.24
CA ASP A 393 14.86 -31.67 -16.63
C ASP A 393 13.56 -30.87 -16.89
N ALA A 394 13.53 -30.04 -17.94
CA ALA A 394 12.39 -29.17 -18.24
C ALA A 394 11.07 -29.92 -18.46
N ASN A 395 11.13 -31.14 -19.00
CA ASN A 395 9.99 -32.04 -19.21
C ASN A 395 9.53 -32.74 -17.91
N GLU A 396 10.32 -32.71 -16.85
CA GLU A 396 10.00 -33.27 -15.54
C GLU A 396 9.39 -32.23 -14.59
N VAL A 397 9.34 -30.95 -15.00
CA VAL A 397 8.75 -29.88 -14.20
C VAL A 397 7.24 -30.08 -14.07
N THR A 398 6.82 -30.44 -12.87
CA THR A 398 5.39 -30.58 -12.54
C THR A 398 4.71 -29.21 -12.37
N PRO A 399 3.37 -29.12 -12.54
CA PRO A 399 2.61 -27.91 -12.24
C PRO A 399 2.82 -27.40 -10.80
N ASN A 400 3.00 -28.32 -9.84
CA ASN A 400 3.29 -27.98 -8.45
C ASN A 400 4.69 -27.36 -8.29
N MET A 401 5.72 -27.90 -8.95
CA MET A 401 7.06 -27.29 -8.96
C MET A 401 7.03 -25.88 -9.55
N ARG A 402 6.35 -25.70 -10.68
CA ARG A 402 6.16 -24.38 -11.29
C ARG A 402 5.41 -23.42 -10.36
N ARG A 403 4.39 -23.89 -9.64
CA ARG A 403 3.69 -23.11 -8.61
C ARG A 403 4.64 -22.68 -7.49
N LYS A 404 5.42 -23.60 -6.91
CA LYS A 404 6.41 -23.28 -5.86
C LYS A 404 7.43 -22.24 -6.36
N ALA A 405 7.95 -22.40 -7.59
CA ALA A 405 8.85 -21.44 -8.23
C ALA A 405 8.22 -20.06 -8.44
N LYS A 406 6.94 -19.99 -8.82
CA LYS A 406 6.19 -18.74 -8.92
C LYS A 406 6.10 -18.03 -7.56
N VAL A 407 5.71 -18.77 -6.51
CA VAL A 407 5.57 -18.22 -5.16
C VAL A 407 6.88 -17.62 -4.65
N ILE A 408 8.01 -18.33 -4.84
CA ILE A 408 9.31 -17.84 -4.36
C ILE A 408 9.84 -16.67 -5.20
N ASN A 409 9.65 -16.65 -6.52
CA ASN A 409 10.03 -15.51 -7.37
C ASN A 409 9.33 -14.22 -6.92
N PHE A 410 8.00 -14.25 -6.78
CA PHE A 410 7.25 -13.08 -6.29
C PHE A 410 7.47 -12.82 -4.80
N GLY A 411 7.89 -13.82 -4.01
CA GLY A 411 8.18 -13.60 -2.61
C GLY A 411 9.50 -12.86 -2.40
N ILE A 412 10.56 -13.34 -3.04
CA ILE A 412 11.94 -12.88 -2.79
C ILE A 412 12.16 -11.46 -3.29
N LEU A 413 11.60 -11.10 -4.46
CA LEU A 413 11.66 -9.72 -4.97
C LEU A 413 11.08 -8.68 -3.96
N TYR A 414 10.22 -9.13 -3.05
CA TYR A 414 9.56 -8.31 -2.03
C TYR A 414 10.16 -8.51 -0.62
N GLY A 415 11.34 -9.14 -0.53
CA GLY A 415 12.04 -9.37 0.75
C GLY A 415 11.31 -10.35 1.67
N MET A 416 10.60 -11.33 1.11
CA MET A 416 9.87 -12.33 1.87
C MET A 416 10.82 -13.27 2.63
N GLY A 417 10.65 -13.35 3.95
CA GLY A 417 11.35 -14.34 4.77
C GLY A 417 10.68 -15.72 4.76
N VAL A 418 11.38 -16.73 5.30
CA VAL A 418 10.94 -18.13 5.33
C VAL A 418 9.52 -18.35 5.87
N ASN A 419 9.10 -17.59 6.88
CA ASN A 419 7.78 -17.76 7.48
C ASN A 419 6.65 -17.34 6.53
N ALA A 420 6.85 -16.27 5.78
CA ALA A 420 5.90 -15.80 4.78
C ALA A 420 5.93 -16.71 3.53
N LEU A 421 7.11 -17.19 3.12
CA LEU A 421 7.23 -18.20 2.07
C LEU A 421 6.43 -19.46 2.44
N ARG A 422 6.60 -19.98 3.65
CA ARG A 422 5.84 -21.13 4.16
C ARG A 422 4.32 -20.91 4.08
N GLN A 423 3.85 -19.73 4.49
CA GLN A 423 2.41 -19.39 4.42
C GLN A 423 1.87 -19.36 2.98
N ASN A 424 2.64 -18.84 2.03
CA ASN A 424 2.21 -18.82 0.63
C ASN A 424 2.33 -20.19 -0.05
N LEU A 425 3.32 -21.00 0.34
CA LEU A 425 3.43 -22.39 -0.12
C LEU A 425 2.22 -23.22 0.33
N GLN A 426 1.74 -22.98 1.56
CA GLN A 426 0.56 -23.61 2.15
C GLN A 426 -0.75 -23.35 1.37
N GLU A 427 -0.87 -22.22 0.68
CA GLU A 427 -2.12 -21.79 0.07
C GLU A 427 -2.64 -22.82 -0.96
N GLY A 428 -3.78 -23.45 -0.70
CA GLY A 428 -4.33 -24.50 -1.56
C GLY A 428 -3.71 -25.89 -1.35
N GLN A 429 -2.99 -26.11 -0.26
CA GLN A 429 -2.55 -27.43 0.21
C GLN A 429 -3.29 -27.82 1.49
N GLU A 430 -3.76 -29.07 1.55
CA GLU A 430 -4.41 -29.65 2.74
C GLU A 430 -3.41 -29.93 3.86
N GLU A 431 -2.20 -30.36 3.51
CA GLU A 431 -1.13 -30.70 4.46
C GLU A 431 -0.29 -29.48 4.82
N GLU A 432 0.10 -29.38 6.10
CA GLU A 432 0.92 -28.26 6.57
C GLU A 432 2.36 -28.35 6.04
N VAL A 433 2.84 -27.28 5.39
CA VAL A 433 4.22 -27.14 4.92
C VAL A 433 5.13 -26.92 6.14
N PRO A 434 6.06 -27.86 6.43
CA PRO A 434 7.01 -27.69 7.52
C PRO A 434 7.92 -26.48 7.29
N ARG A 435 8.28 -25.77 8.35
CA ARG A 435 9.21 -24.63 8.25
C ARG A 435 10.58 -25.04 7.70
N ALA A 436 11.03 -26.26 7.98
CA ALA A 436 12.28 -26.80 7.46
C ALA A 436 12.25 -26.91 5.93
N GLU A 437 11.17 -27.44 5.34
CA GLU A 437 11.01 -27.54 3.87
C GLU A 437 11.04 -26.15 3.23
N ALA A 438 10.33 -25.17 3.80
CA ALA A 438 10.34 -23.81 3.28
C ALA A 438 11.75 -23.17 3.35
N GLN A 439 12.52 -23.47 4.40
CA GLN A 439 13.90 -22.98 4.55
C GLN A 439 14.84 -23.64 3.54
N GLU A 440 14.73 -24.95 3.34
CA GLU A 440 15.51 -25.69 2.35
C GLU A 440 15.25 -25.16 0.94
N PHE A 441 13.98 -24.89 0.60
CA PHE A 441 13.61 -24.32 -0.68
C PHE A 441 14.17 -22.90 -0.87
N LEU A 442 14.10 -22.06 0.17
CA LEU A 442 14.70 -20.72 0.16
C LEU A 442 16.22 -20.77 -0.05
N ASN A 443 16.90 -21.67 0.67
CA ASN A 443 18.35 -21.86 0.55
C ASN A 443 18.72 -22.38 -0.85
N ALA A 444 17.98 -23.35 -1.38
CA ALA A 444 18.21 -23.88 -2.72
C ALA A 444 18.07 -22.80 -3.79
N TYR A 445 17.09 -21.90 -3.63
CA TYR A 445 16.92 -20.75 -4.51
C TYR A 445 18.13 -19.80 -4.48
N PHE A 446 18.54 -19.33 -3.30
CA PHE A 446 19.67 -18.40 -3.22
C PHE A 446 21.02 -19.04 -3.57
N ASN A 447 21.18 -20.35 -3.37
CA ASN A 447 22.35 -21.09 -3.85
C ASN A 447 22.36 -21.25 -5.38
N THR A 448 21.21 -21.15 -6.03
CA THR A 448 21.07 -21.21 -7.49
C THR A 448 21.29 -19.83 -8.11
N PHE A 449 20.70 -18.80 -7.50
CA PHE A 449 20.77 -17.40 -7.93
C PHE A 449 21.63 -16.58 -6.95
N THR A 450 22.90 -16.96 -6.83
CA THR A 450 23.83 -16.40 -5.83
C THR A 450 24.03 -14.90 -6.01
N ARG A 451 24.17 -14.44 -7.24
CA ARG A 451 24.42 -13.02 -7.51
C ARG A 451 23.16 -12.19 -7.26
N LEU A 452 21.97 -12.76 -7.49
CA LEU A 452 20.73 -12.16 -7.01
C LEU A 452 20.73 -12.00 -5.49
N ALA A 453 21.10 -13.03 -4.73
CA ALA A 453 21.16 -12.94 -3.27
C ALA A 453 22.11 -11.82 -2.80
N GLU A 454 23.31 -11.74 -3.40
CA GLU A 454 24.29 -10.68 -3.13
C GLU A 454 23.73 -9.28 -3.44
N TYR A 455 23.08 -9.12 -4.60
CA TYR A 455 22.47 -7.85 -4.99
C TYR A 455 21.43 -7.35 -3.98
N LEU A 456 20.59 -8.24 -3.44
CA LEU A 456 19.57 -7.86 -2.45
C LEU A 456 20.22 -7.38 -1.14
N GLU A 457 21.29 -8.05 -0.68
CA GLU A 457 22.05 -7.64 0.51
C GLU A 457 22.88 -6.36 0.29
N GLU A 458 23.44 -6.18 -0.90
CA GLU A 458 24.10 -4.94 -1.32
C GLU A 458 23.12 -3.77 -1.32
N THR A 459 21.93 -3.97 -1.89
CA THR A 459 20.85 -2.95 -1.93
C THR A 459 20.41 -2.54 -0.53
N LYS A 460 20.24 -3.53 0.35
CA LYS A 460 19.92 -3.30 1.77
C LYS A 460 21.02 -2.51 2.48
N SER A 461 22.28 -2.90 2.27
CA SER A 461 23.45 -2.23 2.85
C SER A 461 23.61 -0.79 2.33
N TYR A 462 23.37 -0.60 1.03
CA TYR A 462 23.36 0.72 0.40
C TYR A 462 22.29 1.61 1.01
N ALA A 463 21.06 1.11 1.18
CA ALA A 463 19.97 1.86 1.79
C ALA A 463 20.25 2.23 3.25
N ALA A 464 20.85 1.32 4.02
CA ALA A 464 21.24 1.59 5.40
C ALA A 464 22.31 2.67 5.52
N LYS A 465 23.22 2.75 4.55
CA LYS A 465 24.31 3.75 4.51
C LYS A 465 23.87 5.11 3.99
N HIS A 466 23.09 5.15 2.92
CA HIS A 466 22.73 6.39 2.21
C HIS A 466 21.34 6.92 2.59
N GLY A 467 20.49 6.11 3.21
CA GLY A 467 19.12 6.45 3.56
C GLY A 467 18.12 6.31 2.40
N TYR A 468 18.57 5.92 1.21
CA TYR A 468 17.76 5.75 0.01
C TYR A 468 18.28 4.63 -0.90
N THR A 469 17.47 4.26 -1.90
CA THR A 469 17.87 3.41 -3.04
C THR A 469 17.64 4.15 -4.36
N GLU A 470 18.32 3.73 -5.42
CA GLU A 470 18.20 4.30 -6.77
C GLU A 470 17.71 3.27 -7.79
N THR A 471 16.95 3.73 -8.80
CA THR A 471 16.57 2.93 -9.97
C THR A 471 17.67 2.96 -11.04
N MET A 472 17.53 2.16 -12.11
CA MET A 472 18.47 2.21 -13.27
C MET A 472 18.51 3.59 -13.96
N PHE A 473 17.48 4.41 -13.76
CA PHE A 473 17.34 5.75 -14.33
C PHE A 473 17.66 6.86 -13.31
N GLY A 474 18.07 6.49 -12.09
CA GLY A 474 18.54 7.44 -11.07
C GLY A 474 17.45 8.01 -10.16
N ARG A 475 16.21 7.50 -10.23
CA ARG A 475 15.14 7.90 -9.30
C ARG A 475 15.48 7.42 -7.90
N ARG A 476 15.33 8.28 -6.90
CA ARG A 476 15.55 7.93 -5.50
C ARG A 476 14.27 7.64 -4.75
N ARG A 477 14.35 6.68 -3.82
CA ARG A 477 13.35 6.48 -2.76
C ARG A 477 14.03 6.47 -1.39
N LYS A 478 13.62 7.36 -0.49
CA LYS A 478 14.16 7.49 0.87
C LYS A 478 13.41 6.59 1.86
N PHE A 479 14.09 6.12 2.90
CA PHE A 479 13.53 5.21 3.90
C PHE A 479 13.85 5.68 5.33
N ALA A 480 12.96 6.48 5.93
CA ALA A 480 13.17 7.01 7.29
C ALA A 480 13.39 5.88 8.34
N GLY A 481 12.75 4.73 8.16
CA GLY A 481 12.86 3.59 9.08
C GLY A 481 14.15 2.77 8.96
N ILE A 482 15.01 3.00 7.96
CA ILE A 482 16.14 2.11 7.65
C ILE A 482 17.23 2.12 8.74
N THR A 483 17.36 3.23 9.46
CA THR A 483 18.29 3.38 10.60
C THR A 483 17.62 3.20 11.96
N SER A 484 16.34 2.79 11.99
CA SER A 484 15.58 2.66 13.23
C SER A 484 16.21 1.62 14.17
N SER A 485 16.27 1.96 15.46
CA SER A 485 16.65 1.03 16.53
C SER A 485 15.59 -0.05 16.76
N VAL A 486 14.33 0.20 16.35
CA VAL A 486 13.20 -0.73 16.51
C VAL A 486 13.26 -1.80 15.40
N PRO A 487 13.46 -3.09 15.74
CA PRO A 487 13.71 -4.13 14.74
C PRO A 487 12.60 -4.30 13.69
N PHE A 488 11.34 -4.18 14.10
CA PHE A 488 10.20 -4.32 13.18
C PHE A 488 10.12 -3.18 12.14
N ILE A 489 10.36 -1.93 12.58
CA ILE A 489 10.37 -0.75 11.69
C ILE A 489 11.53 -0.87 10.70
N ARG A 490 12.72 -1.21 11.19
CA ARG A 490 13.90 -1.43 10.34
C ARG A 490 13.65 -2.55 9.33
N ALA A 491 13.17 -3.71 9.77
CA ALA A 491 12.89 -4.83 8.87
C ALA A 491 11.83 -4.48 7.81
N GLN A 492 10.86 -3.62 8.12
CA GLN A 492 9.90 -3.11 7.14
C GLN A 492 10.59 -2.20 6.10
N ALA A 493 11.43 -1.26 6.55
CA ALA A 493 12.20 -0.40 5.67
C ALA A 493 13.16 -1.19 4.76
N GLU A 494 13.85 -2.20 5.30
CA GLU A 494 14.72 -3.10 4.54
C GLU A 494 13.97 -3.82 3.41
N ARG A 495 12.76 -4.35 3.69
CA ARG A 495 11.93 -4.98 2.65
C ARG A 495 11.50 -3.99 1.56
N MET A 496 11.16 -2.76 1.95
CA MET A 496 10.80 -1.73 0.98
C MET A 496 12.01 -1.31 0.13
N ALA A 497 13.20 -1.23 0.73
CA ALA A 497 14.43 -0.87 0.05
C ALA A 497 14.83 -1.90 -1.00
N ILE A 498 14.71 -3.19 -0.70
CA ILE A 498 15.03 -4.26 -1.66
C ILE A 498 14.13 -4.19 -2.91
N ASN A 499 12.84 -3.93 -2.72
CA ASN A 499 11.86 -3.90 -3.82
C ASN A 499 11.90 -2.59 -4.63
N ALA A 500 12.32 -1.48 -4.01
CA ALA A 500 12.20 -0.16 -4.62
C ALA A 500 12.97 0.03 -5.94
N PRO A 501 14.22 -0.44 -6.11
CA PRO A 501 14.91 -0.37 -7.41
C PRO A 501 14.18 -1.11 -8.52
N ILE A 502 13.59 -2.27 -8.22
CA ILE A 502 12.91 -3.11 -9.21
C ILE A 502 11.61 -2.43 -9.67
N GLN A 503 10.70 -2.14 -8.73
CA GLN A 503 9.43 -1.48 -9.04
C GLN A 503 9.59 -0.05 -9.55
N GLY A 504 10.59 0.67 -9.05
CA GLY A 504 10.89 2.02 -9.51
C GLY A 504 11.38 2.02 -10.95
N THR A 505 12.24 1.08 -11.32
CA THR A 505 12.69 0.92 -12.71
C THR A 505 11.53 0.54 -13.64
N GLU A 506 10.60 -0.31 -13.18
CA GLU A 506 9.36 -0.60 -13.93
C GLU A 506 8.52 0.66 -14.15
N GLY A 507 8.36 1.49 -13.11
CA GLY A 507 7.69 2.78 -13.23
C GLY A 507 8.41 3.74 -14.19
N ASP A 508 9.74 3.72 -14.23
CA ASP A 508 10.55 4.56 -15.12
C ASP A 508 10.36 4.17 -16.59
N ILE A 509 10.44 2.87 -16.90
CA ILE A 509 10.31 2.41 -18.29
C ILE A 509 8.94 2.65 -18.88
N LEU A 510 7.87 2.59 -18.06
CA LEU A 510 6.53 2.92 -18.54
C LEU A 510 6.44 4.39 -18.92
N ARG A 511 7.01 5.30 -18.13
CA ARG A 511 7.06 6.74 -18.45
C ARG A 511 7.85 7.01 -19.71
N ILE A 512 9.02 6.38 -19.83
CA ILE A 512 9.89 6.53 -21.01
C ILE A 512 9.17 6.01 -22.25
N ALA A 513 8.51 4.85 -22.16
CA ALA A 513 7.70 4.31 -23.25
C ALA A 513 6.55 5.27 -23.62
N GLN A 514 5.80 5.78 -22.65
CA GLN A 514 4.71 6.73 -22.87
C GLN A 514 5.20 7.98 -23.59
N LEU A 515 6.32 8.56 -23.16
CA LEU A 515 6.93 9.73 -23.80
C LEU A 515 7.39 9.43 -25.23
N ASN A 516 8.09 8.32 -25.44
CA ASN A 516 8.59 7.95 -26.75
C ASN A 516 7.43 7.68 -27.73
N ILE A 517 6.36 7.03 -27.27
CA ILE A 517 5.14 6.79 -28.05
C ILE A 517 4.44 8.11 -28.35
N TYR A 518 4.29 8.99 -27.36
CA TYR A 518 3.67 10.30 -27.53
C TYR A 518 4.41 11.15 -28.57
N ASN A 519 5.74 11.22 -28.45
CA ASN A 519 6.59 11.94 -29.40
C ASN A 519 6.49 11.36 -30.82
N TRP A 520 6.46 10.03 -30.95
CA TRP A 520 6.26 9.36 -32.23
C TRP A 520 4.89 9.69 -32.85
N ILE A 521 3.81 9.63 -32.06
CA ILE A 521 2.45 9.96 -32.53
C ILE A 521 2.40 11.40 -33.04
N LYS A 522 2.95 12.37 -32.30
CA LYS A 522 2.98 13.78 -32.72
C LYS A 522 3.84 14.00 -33.96
N ALA A 523 5.02 13.38 -34.02
CA ALA A 523 5.95 13.53 -35.15
C ALA A 523 5.35 13.02 -36.47
N GLU A 524 4.61 11.91 -36.42
CA GLU A 524 3.96 11.30 -37.58
C GLU A 524 2.53 11.81 -37.82
N THR A 525 2.04 12.76 -37.00
CA THR A 525 0.67 13.30 -37.06
C THR A 525 -0.41 12.21 -37.00
N LEU A 526 -0.23 11.25 -36.07
CA LEU A 526 -1.07 10.07 -35.90
C LEU A 526 -2.09 10.21 -34.75
N GLU A 527 -2.34 11.41 -34.23
CA GLU A 527 -3.21 11.64 -33.07
C GLU A 527 -4.65 11.15 -33.30
N ASN A 528 -5.08 11.15 -34.57
CA ASN A 528 -6.38 10.61 -34.96
C ASN A 528 -6.35 9.10 -35.24
N ASP A 529 -5.19 8.50 -35.39
CA ASP A 529 -5.01 7.10 -35.80
C ASP A 529 -4.66 6.19 -34.61
N VAL A 530 -3.88 6.71 -33.66
CA VAL A 530 -3.39 6.02 -32.46
C VAL A 530 -3.62 6.92 -31.25
N ARG A 531 -4.44 6.45 -30.31
CA ARG A 531 -4.76 7.17 -29.08
C ARG A 531 -4.31 6.36 -27.88
N MET A 532 -3.45 6.92 -27.03
CA MET A 532 -3.11 6.33 -25.75
C MET A 532 -4.21 6.66 -24.74
N LEU A 533 -4.80 5.65 -24.11
CA LEU A 533 -6.00 5.82 -23.28
C LEU A 533 -5.70 5.69 -21.79
N LEU A 534 -5.11 4.56 -21.39
CA LEU A 534 -4.96 4.18 -19.99
C LEU A 534 -3.59 3.56 -19.76
N GLN A 535 -3.16 3.63 -18.50
CA GLN A 535 -2.11 2.78 -17.96
C GLN A 535 -2.66 2.00 -16.78
N VAL A 536 -2.53 0.67 -16.83
CA VAL A 536 -3.05 -0.24 -15.82
C VAL A 536 -1.92 -1.17 -15.39
N HIS A 537 -1.31 -0.89 -14.25
CA HIS A 537 -0.05 -1.52 -13.84
C HIS A 537 1.04 -1.31 -14.91
N ASP A 538 1.52 -2.40 -15.51
CA ASP A 538 2.50 -2.49 -16.60
C ASP A 538 1.90 -2.59 -18.01
N GLU A 539 0.57 -2.50 -18.12
CA GLU A 539 -0.19 -2.49 -19.38
C GLU A 539 -0.47 -1.05 -19.85
N LEU A 540 -0.17 -0.76 -21.13
CA LEU A 540 -0.64 0.43 -21.84
C LEU A 540 -1.81 0.06 -22.77
N VAL A 541 -2.91 0.80 -22.64
CA VAL A 541 -4.12 0.59 -23.45
C VAL A 541 -4.27 1.71 -24.45
N PHE A 542 -4.51 1.34 -25.70
CA PHE A 542 -4.66 2.22 -26.84
C PHE A 542 -6.01 2.00 -27.52
N GLU A 543 -6.45 3.01 -28.26
CA GLU A 543 -7.51 2.92 -29.25
C GLU A 543 -6.88 3.25 -30.62
N ILE A 544 -6.87 2.28 -31.53
CA ILE A 544 -6.16 2.36 -32.81
C ILE A 544 -7.14 2.11 -33.97
N LYS A 545 -7.08 2.91 -35.03
CA LYS A 545 -7.90 2.67 -36.23
C LYS A 545 -7.60 1.30 -36.83
N LYS A 546 -8.64 0.60 -37.28
CA LYS A 546 -8.55 -0.77 -37.81
C LYS A 546 -7.54 -0.92 -38.95
N ASP A 547 -7.48 0.05 -39.84
CA ASP A 547 -6.57 0.04 -41.00
C ASP A 547 -5.11 0.35 -40.63
N LYS A 548 -4.85 0.85 -39.42
CA LYS A 548 -3.51 1.21 -38.92
C LYS A 548 -2.91 0.18 -37.98
N LEU A 549 -3.66 -0.84 -37.55
CA LEU A 549 -3.19 -1.86 -36.60
C LEU A 549 -1.87 -2.51 -37.04
N LYS A 550 -1.77 -2.90 -38.32
CA LYS A 550 -0.59 -3.60 -38.87
C LYS A 550 0.67 -2.74 -38.92
N THR A 551 0.55 -1.41 -38.91
CA THR A 551 1.68 -0.48 -38.94
C THR A 551 1.99 0.09 -37.57
N ALA A 552 0.97 0.36 -36.76
CA ALA A 552 1.13 0.99 -35.46
C ALA A 552 1.64 0.00 -34.40
N ILE A 553 1.09 -1.22 -34.33
CA ILE A 553 1.43 -2.19 -33.28
C ILE A 553 2.92 -2.55 -33.30
N PRO A 554 3.55 -2.91 -34.44
CA PRO A 554 4.97 -3.23 -34.45
C PRO A 554 5.83 -2.05 -33.95
N LYS A 555 5.42 -0.81 -34.26
CA LYS A 555 6.16 0.37 -33.81
C LYS A 555 5.99 0.63 -32.31
N LEU A 556 4.80 0.41 -31.75
CA LEU A 556 4.56 0.49 -30.31
C LEU A 556 5.36 -0.58 -29.55
N VAL A 557 5.38 -1.81 -30.08
CA VAL A 557 6.17 -2.92 -29.55
C VAL A 557 7.67 -2.55 -29.54
N ASP A 558 8.21 -2.11 -30.67
CA ASP A 558 9.60 -1.64 -30.82
C ASP A 558 9.95 -0.60 -29.74
N ILE A 559 9.15 0.48 -29.63
CA ILE A 559 9.36 1.54 -28.65
C ILE A 559 9.36 0.99 -27.21
N MET A 560 8.40 0.13 -26.85
CA MET A 560 8.33 -0.46 -25.50
C MET A 560 9.50 -1.41 -25.23
N THR A 561 9.94 -2.20 -26.20
CA THR A 561 11.06 -3.12 -26.01
C THR A 561 12.43 -2.43 -25.99
N SER A 562 12.54 -1.24 -26.58
CA SER A 562 13.80 -0.47 -26.68
C SER A 562 14.05 0.50 -25.52
N VAL A 563 13.17 0.59 -24.51
CA VAL A 563 13.30 1.54 -23.39
C VAL A 563 14.58 1.39 -22.55
N PHE A 564 15.25 0.24 -22.63
CA PHE A 564 16.52 -0.03 -21.94
C PHE A 564 17.76 0.16 -22.82
N GLU A 565 17.62 0.60 -24.08
CA GLU A 565 18.75 0.79 -24.98
C GLU A 565 19.84 1.68 -24.34
N GLY A 566 21.08 1.17 -24.34
CA GLY A 566 22.23 1.84 -23.73
C GLY A 566 22.33 1.74 -22.20
N LYS A 567 21.32 1.19 -21.51
CA LYS A 567 21.31 0.96 -20.06
C LYS A 567 21.52 -0.50 -19.70
N GLU A 568 20.84 -1.41 -20.39
CA GLU A 568 21.01 -2.86 -20.23
C GLU A 568 22.21 -3.35 -21.05
N LYS A 569 23.05 -4.20 -20.46
CA LYS A 569 24.31 -4.68 -21.07
C LYS A 569 24.47 -6.20 -21.07
N HIS A 570 23.54 -6.94 -20.47
CA HIS A 570 23.66 -8.38 -20.22
C HIS A 570 22.85 -9.20 -21.24
N GLY A 571 22.09 -8.52 -22.09
CA GLY A 571 21.30 -9.10 -23.16
C GLY A 571 20.02 -9.76 -22.66
N VAL A 572 19.45 -9.28 -21.55
CA VAL A 572 18.11 -9.70 -21.10
C VAL A 572 17.07 -9.11 -22.05
N PRO A 573 16.36 -9.92 -22.87
CA PRO A 573 15.37 -9.39 -23.79
C PRO A 573 14.20 -8.80 -23.03
N VAL A 574 13.63 -7.71 -23.53
CA VAL A 574 12.35 -7.17 -23.05
C VAL A 574 11.28 -7.63 -24.02
N GLU A 575 10.21 -8.19 -23.48
CA GLU A 575 9.11 -8.74 -24.27
C GLU A 575 7.80 -8.12 -23.81
N VAL A 576 6.88 -7.99 -24.76
CA VAL A 576 5.52 -7.51 -24.51
C VAL A 576 4.49 -8.51 -25.04
N GLU A 577 3.31 -8.54 -24.42
CA GLU A 577 2.14 -9.24 -24.90
C GLU A 577 1.17 -8.23 -25.50
N VAL A 578 0.74 -8.46 -26.74
CA VAL A 578 -0.22 -7.62 -27.45
C VAL A 578 -1.57 -8.32 -27.49
N LYS A 579 -2.63 -7.61 -27.09
CA LYS A 579 -4.01 -8.06 -27.22
C LYS A 579 -4.83 -7.02 -27.99
N VAL A 580 -5.76 -7.48 -28.82
CA VAL A 580 -6.61 -6.61 -29.64
C VAL A 580 -8.06 -7.07 -29.52
N GLY A 581 -9.00 -6.13 -29.39
CA GLY A 581 -10.43 -6.43 -29.39
C GLY A 581 -11.31 -5.20 -29.38
N LYS A 582 -12.62 -5.41 -29.57
CA LYS A 582 -13.62 -4.33 -29.62
C LYS A 582 -13.91 -3.73 -28.24
N ASN A 583 -13.74 -4.53 -27.21
CA ASN A 583 -13.89 -4.16 -25.82
C ASN A 583 -12.78 -4.82 -25.00
N TRP A 584 -12.57 -4.34 -23.78
CA TRP A 584 -11.44 -4.77 -22.95
C TRP A 584 -11.57 -6.21 -22.43
N LEU A 585 -12.77 -6.79 -22.43
CA LEU A 585 -13.00 -8.19 -22.05
C LEU A 585 -12.66 -9.17 -23.18
N GLU A 586 -13.03 -8.83 -24.42
CA GLU A 586 -12.90 -9.67 -25.62
C GLU A 586 -11.57 -9.49 -26.35
N MET A 587 -10.56 -8.92 -25.70
CA MET A 587 -9.25 -8.78 -26.31
C MET A 587 -8.54 -10.13 -26.43
N GLU A 588 -8.10 -10.47 -27.63
CA GLU A 588 -7.37 -11.70 -27.92
C GLU A 588 -5.90 -11.42 -28.19
N LYS A 589 -5.03 -12.35 -27.80
CA LYS A 589 -3.59 -12.25 -28.04
C LYS A 589 -3.29 -12.28 -29.54
N GLN A 590 -2.47 -11.35 -30.01
CA GLN A 590 -2.12 -11.19 -31.42
C GLN A 590 -0.60 -11.28 -31.64
N ASP A 591 -0.07 -12.51 -31.65
CA ASP A 591 1.37 -12.71 -31.86
C ASP A 591 1.82 -12.39 -33.30
N SER A 592 0.93 -12.42 -34.28
CA SER A 592 1.26 -12.09 -35.69
C SER A 592 1.38 -10.59 -35.98
N LEU A 593 1.05 -9.74 -35.00
CA LEU A 593 1.11 -8.27 -35.12
C LEU A 593 2.30 -7.67 -34.34
N LYS A 594 3.06 -8.52 -33.64
CA LYS A 594 4.40 -8.22 -33.15
C LYS A 594 5.39 -8.38 -34.30
#